data_AF-A0A9D5PYX8-F1
#
_entry.id   AF-A0A9D5PYX8-F1
#
_cell.length_a   1.000
_cell.length_b   1.000
_cell.length_c   1.000
_cell.angle_alpha   90.00
_cell.angle_beta   90.00
_cell.angle_gamma   90.00
#
_symmetry.space_group_name_H-M   'P 1'
#
loop_
_entity.id
_entity.type
_entity.pdbx_description
1 polymer ?
#
loop_
_entity_poly.entity_id
_entity_poly.type
_entity_poly.pdbx_seq_one_letter_code
_entity_poly.pdbx_strand_id
1 'polypeptide(L)'
;MKKYTSLLLLVTMLASLAACGGADTPTDTTAASAETTAPVEDSPFEPDDLPADLDFGGKEVNIFIGDYNSAYAIDIIAEEETGSRLNDAIYRTQKNVEDRLNVKINYASEA
;
A
#
# COMPACT_ATOMS: atom_id res chain seq x y z
N MET A 1 47.27 4.94 14.63
CA MET A 1 45.96 5.35 15.20
C MET A 1 44.88 5.48 14.11
N LYS A 2 44.75 4.50 13.20
CA LYS A 2 43.77 4.51 12.10
C LYS A 2 43.15 3.14 11.84
N LYS A 3 43.41 2.18 12.74
CA LYS A 3 42.91 0.80 12.72
C LYS A 3 41.86 0.53 13.80
N TYR A 4 41.66 1.47 14.73
CA TYR A 4 40.71 1.35 15.85
C TYR A 4 39.38 2.07 15.60
N THR A 5 39.31 2.96 14.60
CA THR A 5 38.09 3.68 14.24
C THR A 5 37.05 2.76 13.60
N SER A 6 37.49 1.76 12.82
CA SER A 6 36.61 0.76 12.21
C SER A 6 36.00 -0.18 13.26
N LEU A 7 36.76 -0.52 14.31
CA LEU A 7 36.27 -1.37 15.41
C LEU A 7 35.26 -0.64 16.29
N LEU A 8 35.45 0.68 16.50
CA LEU A 8 34.51 1.50 17.28
C LEU A 8 33.15 1.66 16.58
N LEU A 9 33.15 1.77 15.25
CA LEU A 9 31.92 1.90 14.44
C LEU A 9 31.09 0.61 14.44
N LEU A 10 31.76 -0.55 14.50
CA LEU A 10 31.08 -1.85 14.54
C LEU A 10 30.35 -2.06 15.89
N VAL A 11 30.98 -1.67 17.01
CA VAL A 11 30.38 -1.81 18.36
C VAL A 11 29.12 -0.96 18.54
N THR A 12 29.06 0.24 17.95
CA THR A 12 27.86 1.10 18.04
C THR A 12 26.66 0.55 17.27
N MET A 13 26.89 -0.26 16.23
CA MET A 13 25.82 -0.84 15.40
C MET A 13 25.17 -2.07 16.05
N LEU A 14 25.87 -2.77 16.95
CA LEU A 14 25.34 -3.93 17.68
C LEU A 14 24.53 -3.54 18.95
N ALA A 15 24.68 -2.31 19.44
CA ALA A 15 23.99 -1.82 20.64
C ALA A 15 22.50 -1.47 20.39
N SER A 16 22.07 -1.31 19.14
CA SER A 16 20.67 -1.00 18.78
C SER A 16 19.75 -2.23 18.79
N LEU A 17 20.29 -3.46 18.85
CA LEU A 17 19.48 -4.69 18.87
C LEU A 17 19.11 -5.17 20.29
N ALA A 18 19.66 -4.57 21.34
CA ALA A 18 19.39 -4.94 22.74
C ALA A 18 18.30 -4.09 23.42
N ALA A 19 17.67 -3.17 22.70
CA ALA A 19 16.65 -2.25 23.24
C ALA A 19 15.19 -2.75 23.06
N CYS A 20 14.97 -3.95 22.53
CA CYS A 20 13.66 -4.62 22.52
C CYS A 20 13.66 -5.77 23.54
N GLY A 21 13.93 -5.42 24.80
CA GLY A 21 13.76 -6.30 25.95
C GLY A 21 12.43 -5.97 26.63
N GLY A 22 11.45 -6.85 26.50
CA GLY A 22 10.14 -6.72 27.15
C GLY A 22 9.23 -7.88 26.80
N ALA A 23 9.57 -9.08 27.28
CA ALA A 23 8.64 -10.20 27.33
C ALA A 23 7.85 -10.10 28.64
N ASP A 24 6.52 -9.98 28.54
CA ASP A 24 5.60 -10.35 29.61
C ASP A 24 4.26 -10.77 29.02
N THR A 25 3.90 -12.04 29.24
CA THR A 25 2.54 -12.61 29.17
C THR A 25 2.62 -13.79 30.14
N PRO A 26 1.65 -14.05 31.05
CA PRO A 26 0.28 -14.34 30.62
C PRO A 26 -0.91 -14.05 31.57
N THR A 27 -2.10 -14.19 30.97
CA THR A 27 -3.38 -14.62 31.55
C THR A 27 -4.30 -13.55 32.16
N ASP A 28 -5.46 -13.33 31.53
CA ASP A 28 -6.72 -13.84 32.12
C ASP A 28 -7.87 -13.96 31.10
N THR A 29 -8.63 -15.05 31.28
CA THR A 29 -9.78 -15.49 30.47
C THR A 29 -11.04 -14.82 30.96
N THR A 30 -11.92 -14.30 30.10
CA THR A 30 -13.39 -14.28 30.32
C THR A 30 -14.19 -13.90 29.07
N ALA A 31 -15.21 -14.73 28.82
CA ALA A 31 -16.45 -14.54 28.05
C ALA A 31 -16.38 -14.43 26.52
N ALA A 32 -16.69 -15.56 25.88
CA ALA A 32 -17.29 -15.60 24.56
C ALA A 32 -18.66 -14.90 24.57
N SER A 33 -18.74 -13.79 23.85
CA SER A 33 -19.98 -13.34 23.22
C SER A 33 -19.78 -13.58 21.73
N ALA A 34 -20.43 -14.61 21.19
CA ALA A 34 -20.52 -14.81 19.76
C ALA A 34 -21.57 -13.83 19.21
N GLU A 35 -21.18 -12.56 19.16
CA GLU A 35 -21.85 -11.58 18.32
C GLU A 35 -21.18 -11.70 16.95
N THR A 36 -21.88 -12.31 15.98
CA THR A 36 -21.50 -12.17 14.58
C THR A 36 -21.82 -10.73 14.18
N THR A 37 -20.91 -9.83 14.54
CA THR A 37 -20.88 -8.48 14.01
C THR A 37 -20.39 -8.62 12.57
N ALA A 38 -21.33 -8.74 11.63
CA ALA A 38 -21.02 -8.38 10.25
C ALA A 38 -20.46 -6.95 10.30
N PRO A 39 -19.27 -6.67 9.74
CA PRO A 39 -18.78 -5.31 9.71
C PRO A 39 -19.80 -4.50 8.91
N VAL A 40 -20.39 -3.49 9.55
CA VAL A 40 -21.03 -2.41 8.81
C VAL A 40 -19.88 -1.73 8.08
N GLU A 41 -19.76 -2.04 6.78
CA GLU A 41 -18.95 -1.29 5.84
C GLU A 41 -19.52 0.13 5.80
N ASP A 42 -19.09 0.99 6.73
CA ASP A 42 -19.40 2.42 6.76
C ASP A 42 -18.56 3.17 5.70
N SER A 43 -18.39 2.52 4.54
CA SER A 43 -17.75 3.09 3.37
C SER A 43 -18.74 4.05 2.71
N PRO A 44 -18.36 5.32 2.44
CA PRO A 44 -19.21 6.23 1.67
C PRO A 44 -19.30 5.84 0.18
N PHE A 45 -18.62 4.76 -0.23
CA PHE A 45 -18.55 4.31 -1.61
C PHE A 45 -19.50 3.14 -1.86
N GLU A 46 -20.20 3.18 -2.99
CA GLU A 46 -20.99 2.05 -3.46
C GLU A 46 -20.06 0.88 -3.78
N PRO A 47 -20.27 -0.31 -3.22
CA PRO A 47 -19.50 -1.50 -3.59
C PRO A 47 -19.82 -1.90 -5.04
N ASP A 48 -18.82 -2.38 -5.77
CA ASP A 48 -19.06 -3.01 -7.07
C ASP A 48 -19.59 -4.46 -6.91
N ASP A 49 -20.10 -5.01 -8.01
CA ASP A 49 -20.67 -6.35 -8.10
C ASP A 49 -19.73 -7.37 -8.76
N LEU A 50 -18.42 -7.08 -8.84
CA LEU A 50 -17.46 -7.99 -9.46
C LEU A 50 -17.23 -9.24 -8.58
N PRO A 51 -16.99 -10.42 -9.19
CA PRO A 51 -16.64 -11.61 -8.46
C PRO A 51 -15.42 -11.39 -7.54
N ALA A 52 -15.49 -11.89 -6.31
CA ALA A 52 -14.42 -11.72 -5.33
C ALA A 52 -13.10 -12.41 -5.72
N ASP A 53 -13.18 -13.41 -6.60
CA ASP A 53 -12.09 -14.20 -7.16
C ASP A 53 -11.74 -13.80 -8.61
N LEU A 54 -12.24 -12.67 -9.10
CA LEU A 54 -11.93 -12.17 -10.43
C LEU A 54 -10.43 -11.83 -10.55
N ASP A 55 -9.73 -12.59 -11.37
CA ASP A 55 -8.29 -12.50 -11.60
C ASP A 55 -8.03 -12.49 -13.12
N PHE A 56 -7.39 -11.43 -13.62
CA PHE A 56 -7.05 -11.30 -15.04
C PHE A 56 -5.66 -11.86 -15.41
N GLY A 57 -4.94 -12.45 -14.45
CA GLY A 57 -3.70 -13.19 -14.70
C GLY A 57 -2.50 -12.31 -15.00
N GLY A 58 -2.42 -11.12 -14.41
CA GLY A 58 -1.34 -10.15 -14.62
C GLY A 58 -1.38 -9.48 -15.99
N LYS A 59 -2.55 -9.45 -16.66
CA LYS A 59 -2.70 -8.80 -17.97
C LYS A 59 -2.44 -7.31 -17.89
N GLU A 60 -1.84 -6.77 -18.94
CA GLU A 60 -1.72 -5.34 -19.12
C GLU A 60 -3.00 -4.74 -19.73
N VAL A 61 -3.52 -3.70 -19.10
CA VAL A 61 -4.66 -2.90 -19.52
C VAL A 61 -4.15 -1.55 -19.95
N ASN A 62 -4.24 -1.27 -21.26
CA ASN A 62 -3.82 0.00 -21.83
C ASN A 62 -4.99 0.99 -21.83
N ILE A 63 -4.83 2.09 -21.11
CA ILE A 63 -5.80 3.18 -21.05
C ILE A 63 -5.26 4.32 -21.91
N PHE A 64 -5.98 4.63 -22.99
CA PHE A 64 -5.68 5.78 -23.83
C PHE A 64 -6.33 7.03 -23.25
N ILE A 65 -5.52 8.05 -22.95
CA ILE A 65 -5.97 9.30 -22.38
C ILE A 65 -5.77 10.42 -23.40
N GLY A 66 -6.84 11.15 -23.69
CA GLY A 66 -6.73 12.42 -24.38
C GLY A 66 -6.19 13.47 -23.42
N ASP A 67 -4.90 13.80 -23.55
CA ASP A 67 -4.24 14.75 -22.67
C ASP A 67 -3.94 16.05 -23.42
N TYR A 68 -4.68 17.11 -23.11
CA TYR A 68 -4.49 18.41 -23.75
C TYR A 68 -3.42 19.19 -22.99
N ASN A 69 -2.23 19.33 -23.59
CA ASN A 69 -1.08 20.04 -22.99
C ASN A 69 -0.71 19.54 -21.58
N SER A 70 -0.75 18.23 -21.33
CA SER A 70 -0.41 17.63 -20.03
C SER A 70 -1.30 18.06 -18.86
N ALA A 71 -2.51 18.54 -19.14
CA ALA A 71 -3.41 19.06 -18.14
C ALA A 71 -4.26 17.99 -17.44
N TYR A 72 -4.49 16.83 -18.07
CA TYR A 72 -5.45 15.84 -17.58
C TYR A 72 -4.79 14.57 -17.04
N ALA A 73 -3.58 14.25 -17.49
CA ALA A 73 -2.83 13.10 -16.97
C ALA A 73 -2.64 13.19 -15.45
N ILE A 74 -2.35 14.39 -14.92
CA ILE A 74 -2.09 14.62 -13.49
C ILE A 74 -3.28 14.31 -12.57
N ASP A 75 -4.50 14.27 -13.13
CA ASP A 75 -5.73 14.01 -12.37
C ASP A 75 -6.04 12.51 -12.22
N ILE A 76 -5.40 11.66 -13.03
CA ILE A 76 -5.70 10.22 -13.10
C ILE A 76 -4.47 9.32 -13.09
N ILE A 77 -3.26 9.89 -13.18
CA ILE A 77 -1.98 9.18 -13.16
C ILE A 77 -1.15 9.62 -11.96
N ALA A 78 -0.71 8.64 -11.15
CA ALA A 78 0.31 8.85 -10.13
C ALA A 78 1.26 7.64 -10.12
N GLU A 79 2.55 7.87 -10.31
CA GLU A 79 3.54 6.78 -10.39
C GLU A 79 3.98 6.27 -9.01
N GLU A 80 3.93 7.14 -8.00
CA GLU A 80 4.33 6.86 -6.62
C GLU A 80 3.58 7.74 -5.61
N GLU A 81 3.65 7.39 -4.33
CA GLU A 81 3.21 8.29 -3.26
C GLU A 81 4.22 9.43 -3.08
N THR A 82 3.73 10.66 -2.96
CA THR A 82 4.52 11.89 -2.84
C THR A 82 4.23 12.63 -1.53
N GLY A 83 3.24 12.18 -0.75
CA GLY A 83 2.72 12.88 0.43
C GLY A 83 1.66 13.94 0.09
N SER A 84 1.39 14.17 -1.20
CA SER A 84 0.26 14.98 -1.65
C SER A 84 -1.03 14.17 -1.56
N ARG A 85 -2.02 14.70 -0.83
CA ARG A 85 -3.31 14.00 -0.61
C ARG A 85 -3.98 13.56 -1.91
N LEU A 86 -3.94 14.40 -2.94
CA LEU A 86 -4.55 14.10 -4.24
C LEU A 86 -3.76 13.01 -4.97
N ASN A 87 -2.45 13.21 -5.14
CA ASN A 87 -1.57 12.24 -5.80
C ASN A 87 -1.64 10.87 -5.14
N ASP A 88 -1.53 10.81 -3.81
CA ASP A 88 -1.52 9.53 -3.10
C ASP A 88 -2.89 8.83 -3.15
N ALA A 89 -3.99 9.61 -3.26
CA ALA A 89 -5.32 9.05 -3.48
C ALA A 89 -5.44 8.41 -4.88
N ILE A 90 -4.90 9.08 -5.92
CA ILE A 90 -4.83 8.53 -7.28
C ILE A 90 -3.99 7.25 -7.28
N TYR A 91 -2.78 7.30 -6.71
CA TYR A 91 -1.87 6.15 -6.63
C TYR A 91 -2.53 4.94 -5.95
N ARG A 92 -3.11 5.13 -4.76
CA ARG A 92 -3.79 4.04 -4.04
C ARG A 92 -4.98 3.49 -4.81
N THR A 93 -5.73 4.33 -5.51
CA THR A 93 -6.86 3.88 -6.32
C THR A 93 -6.38 2.95 -7.43
N GLN A 94 -5.35 3.35 -8.16
CA GLN A 94 -4.75 2.52 -9.22
C GLN A 94 -4.20 1.22 -8.64
N LYS A 95 -3.44 1.31 -7.53
CA LYS A 95 -2.82 0.16 -6.88
C LYS A 95 -3.85 -0.85 -6.38
N ASN A 96 -4.96 -0.37 -5.80
CA ASN A 96 -6.06 -1.22 -5.36
C ASN A 96 -6.70 -1.99 -6.52
N VAL A 97 -6.88 -1.34 -7.68
CA VAL A 97 -7.41 -2.01 -8.88
C VAL A 97 -6.42 -3.03 -9.42
N GLU A 98 -5.13 -2.68 -9.54
CA GLU A 98 -4.08 -3.60 -9.99
C GLU A 98 -3.99 -4.85 -9.12
N ASP A 99 -3.97 -4.67 -7.79
CA ASP A 99 -3.78 -5.76 -6.84
C ASP A 99 -5.03 -6.64 -6.72
N ARG A 100 -6.23 -6.04 -6.70
CA ARG A 100 -7.48 -6.80 -6.58
C ARG A 100 -7.79 -7.62 -7.83
N LEU A 101 -7.58 -7.03 -9.00
CA LEU A 101 -7.94 -7.66 -10.29
C LEU A 101 -6.77 -8.40 -10.94
N ASN A 102 -5.58 -8.34 -10.34
CA ASN A 102 -4.32 -8.86 -10.88
C ASN A 102 -4.09 -8.38 -12.33
N VAL A 103 -4.00 -7.07 -12.49
CA VAL A 103 -3.71 -6.39 -13.76
C VAL A 103 -2.54 -5.42 -13.62
N LYS A 104 -2.00 -4.99 -14.76
CA LYS A 104 -1.11 -3.84 -14.85
C LYS A 104 -1.74 -2.75 -15.68
N ILE A 105 -1.90 -1.56 -15.11
CA ILE A 105 -2.49 -0.43 -15.82
C ILE A 105 -1.35 0.34 -16.46
N ASN A 106 -1.43 0.48 -17.78
CA ASN A 106 -0.52 1.31 -18.55
C ASN A 106 -1.29 2.48 -19.16
N TYR A 107 -0.70 3.67 -19.12
CA TYR A 107 -1.30 4.88 -19.67
C TYR A 107 -0.58 5.25 -20.96
N ALA A 108 -1.35 5.37 -22.04
CA ALA A 108 -0.86 5.83 -23.32
C ALA A 108 -1.49 7.20 -23.63
N SER A 109 -0.66 8.14 -24.08
CA SER A 109 -1.09 9.41 -24.67
C SER A 109 -0.64 9.48 -26.13
N GLU A 110 -1.22 10.40 -26.90
CA GLU A 110 -0.62 10.80 -28.18
C GLU A 110 0.80 11.36 -27.94
N ALA A 111 1.72 11.07 -28.85
CA ALA A 111 3.12 11.52 -28.81
C ALA A 111 3.30 12.93 -29.37
#